data_AF-A0A933DKY2-F1
#
_entry.id   AF-A0A933DKY2-F1
#
_cell.length_a   1.000
_cell.length_b   1.000
_cell.length_c   1.000
_cell.angle_alpha   90.00
_cell.angle_beta   90.00
_cell.angle_gamma   90.00
#
_symmetry.space_group_name_H-M   'P 1'
#
loop_
_entity.id
_entity.type
_entity.pdbx_description
1 polymer ?
#
loop_
_entity_poly.entity_id
_entity_poly.type
_entity_poly.pdbx_seq_one_letter_code
_entity_poly.pdbx_strand_id
1 'polypeptide(L)'
;MEKSQAYAQMKDQTGLSIIYSPREDGSATVKAVSDGDTSVAEAAFAKTAIDEAHILYMEATELLHSRAAIHEDPAEIRKVAEKLFAVFRGEKVSFADALASAAPRQPSGEFTPTPKSLVWGFTANPGKQIDIDVDGVAYQRLPVRTRLITMKDTDLLPLVEDYVGPYLKPGDIIFVSEKALAITQGRVVDMSDIKPTRLARFLARNVGNYYGSRDFHGFGHGTNLAMQLFLEETGYLRILFAAAVSAITRPLGIRGLFYVICGKRAKSIDCPMSFLILEYAHSAKLAPNDPDGAARRIKERLGRETVILDANYRGAFSLGKSTRAISESFIGKLFRDNPLGQSDEMTPFCIVRKK
;
A
#
# COMPACT_ATOMS: atom_id res chain seq x y z
N MET A 1 -3.76 -26.79 14.00
CA MET A 1 -4.25 -25.55 14.62
C MET A 1 -3.21 -24.48 14.37
N GLU A 2 -3.62 -23.28 13.97
CA GLU A 2 -2.69 -22.16 13.83
C GLU A 2 -2.10 -21.83 15.21
N LYS A 3 -0.84 -21.38 15.27
CA LYS A 3 -0.19 -21.05 16.54
C LYS A 3 -0.51 -19.61 16.92
N SER A 4 -0.60 -19.34 18.22
CA SER A 4 -0.63 -17.96 18.70
C SER A 4 0.64 -17.23 18.30
N GLN A 5 0.50 -15.94 18.01
CA GLN A 5 1.59 -15.06 17.61
C GLN A 5 1.58 -13.81 18.50
N ALA A 6 2.76 -13.32 18.86
CA ALA A 6 2.91 -12.10 19.65
C ALA A 6 4.02 -11.25 19.04
N TYR A 7 3.73 -9.97 18.85
CA TYR A 7 4.69 -8.96 18.43
C TYR A 7 4.96 -8.00 19.59
N ALA A 8 6.20 -8.02 20.07
CA ALA A 8 6.67 -7.19 21.17
C ALA A 8 8.01 -6.48 20.88
N GLN A 9 8.50 -6.53 19.63
CA GLN A 9 9.83 -6.01 19.28
C GLN A 9 9.97 -4.50 19.51
N MET A 10 8.85 -3.75 19.42
CA MET A 10 8.81 -2.30 19.62
C MET A 10 8.08 -1.91 20.92
N LYS A 11 7.95 -2.84 21.87
CA LYS A 11 7.20 -2.62 23.11
C LYS A 11 7.78 -1.49 23.93
N ASP A 12 9.10 -1.45 24.09
CA ASP A 12 9.76 -0.44 24.92
C ASP A 12 9.58 0.99 24.36
N GLN A 13 9.50 1.13 23.04
CA GLN A 13 9.32 2.41 22.36
C GLN A 13 7.85 2.84 22.28
N THR A 14 6.92 1.88 22.20
CA THR A 14 5.50 2.16 21.92
C THR A 14 4.58 1.94 23.12
N GLY A 15 5.05 1.26 24.16
CA GLY A 15 4.27 0.82 25.32
C GLY A 15 3.23 -0.27 24.99
N LEU A 16 3.28 -0.88 23.80
CA LEU A 16 2.28 -1.83 23.32
C LEU A 16 2.90 -3.12 22.76
N SER A 17 2.12 -4.21 22.84
CA SER A 17 2.36 -5.46 22.13
C SER A 17 1.08 -5.93 21.46
N ILE A 18 1.22 -6.60 20.31
CA ILE A 18 0.07 -7.12 19.56
C ILE A 18 0.05 -8.65 19.66
N ILE A 19 -1.09 -9.22 20.06
CA ILE A 19 -1.26 -10.66 20.25
C ILE A 19 -2.36 -11.17 19.33
N TYR A 20 -2.04 -12.17 18.52
CA TYR A 20 -3.00 -12.98 17.76
C TYR A 20 -3.21 -14.32 18.46
N SER A 21 -4.47 -14.64 18.76
CA SER A 21 -4.89 -15.83 19.50
C SER A 21 -5.93 -16.62 18.72
N PRO A 22 -5.54 -17.68 17.97
CA PRO A 22 -6.49 -18.57 17.32
C PRO A 22 -7.16 -19.50 18.34
N ARG A 23 -8.40 -19.92 18.07
CA ARG A 23 -9.20 -20.82 18.90
C ARG A 23 -9.48 -22.14 18.19
N GLU A 24 -9.88 -23.17 18.94
CA GLU A 24 -10.14 -24.51 18.41
C GLU A 24 -11.29 -24.56 17.40
N ASP A 25 -12.30 -23.70 17.57
CA ASP A 25 -13.44 -23.57 16.64
C ASP A 25 -13.05 -22.89 15.31
N GLY A 26 -11.80 -22.46 15.18
CA GLY A 26 -11.26 -21.76 14.03
C GLY A 26 -11.54 -20.26 14.02
N SER A 27 -12.12 -19.69 15.08
CA SER A 27 -12.18 -18.24 15.31
C SER A 27 -10.84 -17.72 15.83
N ALA A 28 -10.66 -16.40 15.87
CA ALA A 28 -9.46 -15.78 16.40
C ALA A 28 -9.76 -14.47 17.13
N THR A 29 -8.82 -14.04 17.97
CA THR A 29 -8.85 -12.76 18.64
C THR A 29 -7.52 -12.05 18.43
N VAL A 30 -7.57 -10.75 18.14
CA VAL A 30 -6.40 -9.88 18.11
C VAL A 30 -6.51 -8.89 19.28
N LYS A 31 -5.42 -8.66 19.99
CA LYS A 31 -5.36 -7.71 21.12
C LYS A 31 -4.15 -6.79 21.01
N ALA A 32 -4.34 -5.52 21.33
CA ALA A 32 -3.27 -4.61 21.70
C ALA A 32 -3.20 -4.55 23.24
N VAL A 33 -2.03 -4.80 23.79
CA VAL A 33 -1.82 -4.96 25.23
C VAL A 33 -0.71 -4.02 25.69
N SER A 34 -0.91 -3.32 26.81
CA SER A 34 0.11 -2.45 27.40
C SER A 34 0.94 -3.12 28.48
N ASP A 35 1.86 -2.39 29.09
CA ASP A 35 2.56 -2.83 30.28
C ASP A 35 1.60 -3.29 31.39
N GLY A 36 1.96 -4.39 32.05
CA GLY A 36 1.10 -5.08 33.02
C GLY A 36 0.01 -5.97 32.42
N ASP A 37 0.13 -6.35 31.14
CA ASP A 37 -0.80 -7.24 30.41
C ASP A 37 -2.26 -6.74 30.36
N THR A 38 -2.45 -5.43 30.51
CA THR A 38 -3.77 -4.81 30.41
C THR A 38 -4.17 -4.68 28.94
N SER A 39 -5.33 -5.27 28.59
CA SER A 39 -5.89 -5.16 27.24
C SER A 39 -6.33 -3.72 26.97
N VAL A 40 -5.71 -3.08 25.98
CA VAL A 40 -6.01 -1.71 25.54
C VAL A 40 -7.11 -1.73 24.49
N ALA A 41 -6.98 -2.62 23.51
CA ALA A 41 -7.98 -2.82 22.47
C ALA A 41 -8.03 -4.30 22.08
N GLU A 42 -9.22 -4.76 21.69
CA GLU A 42 -9.47 -6.15 21.31
C GLU A 42 -10.48 -6.19 20.16
N ALA A 43 -10.29 -7.16 19.25
CA ALA A 43 -11.24 -7.50 18.21
C ALA A 43 -11.31 -9.03 18.05
N ALA A 44 -12.52 -9.55 17.90
CA ALA A 44 -12.78 -10.98 17.75
C ALA A 44 -13.36 -11.27 16.37
N PHE A 45 -12.87 -12.33 15.74
CA PHE A 45 -13.18 -12.69 14.36
C PHE A 45 -13.69 -14.12 14.30
N ALA A 46 -14.83 -14.32 13.64
CA ALA A 46 -15.33 -15.66 13.36
C ALA A 46 -14.40 -16.40 12.37
N LYS A 47 -14.55 -17.73 12.29
CA LYS A 47 -13.82 -18.58 11.33
C LYS A 47 -13.90 -18.10 9.86
N THR A 48 -14.97 -17.41 9.50
CA THR A 48 -15.17 -16.86 8.15
C THR A 48 -14.42 -15.57 7.89
N ALA A 49 -13.93 -14.90 8.94
CA ALA A 49 -13.25 -13.60 8.89
C ALA A 49 -11.78 -13.69 9.37
N ILE A 50 -11.17 -14.87 9.27
CA ILE A 50 -9.78 -15.07 9.72
C ILE A 50 -8.77 -14.24 8.92
N ASP A 51 -9.03 -14.01 7.64
CA ASP A 51 -8.18 -13.10 6.86
C ASP A 51 -8.16 -11.69 7.46
N GLU A 52 -9.30 -11.19 7.96
CA GLU A 52 -9.37 -9.88 8.63
C GLU A 52 -8.60 -9.88 9.95
N ALA A 53 -8.60 -10.99 10.69
CA ALA A 53 -7.79 -11.12 11.91
C ALA A 53 -6.28 -11.05 11.60
N HIS A 54 -5.83 -11.70 10.53
CA HIS A 54 -4.43 -11.62 10.08
C HIS A 54 -4.08 -10.23 9.57
N ILE A 55 -5.00 -9.57 8.86
CA ILE A 55 -4.84 -8.20 8.39
C ILE A 55 -4.70 -7.24 9.56
N LEU A 56 -5.62 -7.25 10.54
CA LEU A 56 -5.53 -6.40 11.72
C LEU A 56 -4.24 -6.65 12.51
N TYR A 57 -3.83 -7.92 12.66
CA TYR A 57 -2.56 -8.24 13.32
C TYR A 57 -1.40 -7.53 12.62
N MET A 58 -1.27 -7.70 11.30
CA MET A 58 -0.20 -7.07 10.53
C MET A 58 -0.27 -5.54 10.56
N GLU A 59 -1.44 -4.95 10.36
CA GLU A 59 -1.62 -3.49 10.42
C GLU A 59 -1.21 -2.92 11.77
N ALA A 60 -1.62 -3.57 12.85
CA ALA A 60 -1.22 -3.14 14.20
C ALA A 60 0.29 -3.30 14.41
N THR A 61 0.92 -4.37 13.90
CA THR A 61 2.39 -4.52 14.00
C THR A 61 3.16 -3.48 13.19
N GLU A 62 2.73 -3.20 11.97
CA GLU A 62 3.34 -2.18 11.11
C GLU A 62 3.13 -0.78 11.69
N LEU A 63 1.96 -0.53 12.31
CA LEU A 63 1.72 0.71 13.07
C LEU A 63 2.78 0.88 14.16
N LEU A 64 2.97 -0.11 15.04
CA LEU A 64 3.98 -0.02 16.10
C LEU A 64 5.39 0.18 15.55
N HIS A 65 5.76 -0.57 14.50
CA HIS A 65 7.07 -0.44 13.85
C HIS A 65 7.29 0.96 13.27
N SER A 66 6.33 1.46 12.49
CA SER A 66 6.42 2.78 11.85
C SER A 66 6.46 3.92 12.86
N ARG A 67 5.69 3.83 13.95
CA ARG A 67 5.63 4.90 14.96
C ARG A 67 6.85 4.92 15.87
N ALA A 68 7.39 3.75 16.20
CA ALA A 68 8.65 3.63 16.90
C ALA A 68 9.82 4.24 16.10
N ALA A 69 9.86 4.03 14.78
CA ALA A 69 10.94 4.53 13.92
C ALA A 69 11.04 6.06 13.86
N ILE A 70 9.95 6.77 14.17
CA ILE A 70 9.91 8.24 14.21
C ILE A 70 9.83 8.79 15.64
N HIS A 71 9.97 7.94 16.65
CA HIS A 71 9.87 8.29 18.07
C HIS A 71 8.56 9.04 18.41
N GLU A 72 7.42 8.59 17.86
CA GLU A 72 6.12 9.16 18.19
C GLU A 72 5.75 8.88 19.66
N ASP A 73 5.02 9.81 20.29
CA ASP A 73 4.55 9.70 21.66
C ASP A 73 3.72 8.42 21.86
N PRO A 74 4.09 7.51 22.79
CA PRO A 74 3.33 6.30 23.10
C PRO A 74 1.84 6.54 23.37
N ALA A 75 1.46 7.69 23.92
CA ALA A 75 0.06 8.02 24.16
C ALA A 75 -0.71 8.25 22.85
N GLU A 76 -0.09 8.85 21.84
CA GLU A 76 -0.67 9.01 20.51
C GLU A 76 -0.73 7.68 19.76
N ILE A 77 0.33 6.86 19.86
CA ILE A 77 0.35 5.50 19.28
C ILE A 77 -0.83 4.67 19.82
N ARG A 78 -1.07 4.74 21.14
CA ARG A 78 -2.23 4.10 21.79
C ARG A 78 -3.56 4.54 21.18
N LYS A 79 -3.79 5.85 21.03
CA LYS A 79 -5.03 6.37 20.44
C LYS A 79 -5.23 5.88 19.01
N VAL A 80 -4.16 5.83 18.20
CA VAL A 80 -4.23 5.34 16.82
C VAL A 80 -4.54 3.84 16.80
N ALA A 81 -3.92 3.05 17.68
CA ALA A 81 -4.20 1.62 17.81
C ALA A 81 -5.66 1.36 18.24
N GLU A 82 -6.19 2.10 19.22
CA GLU A 82 -7.59 1.98 19.63
C GLU A 82 -8.56 2.26 18.48
N LYS A 83 -8.30 3.31 17.69
CA LYS A 83 -9.08 3.64 16.49
C LYS A 83 -9.00 2.54 15.44
N LEU A 84 -7.80 2.01 15.16
CA LEU A 84 -7.62 0.90 14.22
C LEU A 84 -8.48 -0.30 14.61
N PHE A 85 -8.43 -0.72 15.87
CA PHE A 85 -9.26 -1.82 16.36
C PHE A 85 -10.75 -1.51 16.30
N ALA A 86 -11.16 -0.26 16.56
CA ALA A 86 -12.55 0.18 16.41
C ALA A 86 -13.05 0.03 14.97
N VAL A 87 -12.23 0.38 13.97
CA VAL A 87 -12.57 0.16 12.55
C VAL A 87 -12.84 -1.32 12.27
N PHE A 88 -11.97 -2.22 12.73
CA PHE A 88 -12.14 -3.66 12.53
C PHE A 88 -13.31 -4.28 13.34
N ARG A 89 -13.85 -3.56 14.34
CA ARG A 89 -15.11 -3.92 15.01
C ARG A 89 -16.35 -3.40 14.27
N GLY A 90 -16.18 -2.67 13.16
CA GLY A 90 -17.27 -2.04 12.40
C GLY A 90 -17.80 -0.77 13.06
N GLU A 91 -17.04 -0.14 13.96
CA GLU A 91 -17.43 1.11 14.59
C GLU A 91 -17.22 2.30 13.64
N LYS A 92 -18.09 3.31 13.71
CA LYS A 92 -17.91 4.55 12.96
C LYS A 92 -16.82 5.39 13.62
N VAL A 93 -15.64 5.41 13.02
CA VAL A 93 -14.50 6.22 13.48
C VAL A 93 -14.39 7.49 12.62
N SER A 94 -14.27 8.64 13.27
CA SER A 94 -13.94 9.91 12.59
C SER A 94 -12.42 10.06 12.51
N PHE A 95 -11.95 10.42 11.33
CA PHE A 95 -10.53 10.69 11.07
C PHE A 95 -10.24 12.19 10.85
N ALA A 96 -11.25 13.05 11.02
CA ALA A 96 -11.12 14.49 10.81
C ALA A 96 -10.04 15.15 11.69
N ASP A 97 -9.83 14.63 12.90
CA ASP A 97 -8.83 15.17 13.83
C ASP A 97 -7.38 14.80 13.46
N ALA A 98 -7.18 13.70 12.71
CA ALA A 98 -5.86 13.28 12.22
C ALA A 98 -5.41 14.11 11.00
N LEU A 99 -6.37 14.56 10.18
CA LEU A 99 -6.16 15.42 9.01
C LEU A 99 -5.72 16.85 9.37
N ALA A 100 -6.07 17.35 10.56
CA ALA A 100 -5.74 18.71 11.00
C ALA A 100 -4.26 18.89 11.38
N SER A 101 -3.52 17.80 11.61
CA SER A 101 -2.08 17.87 11.92
C SER A 101 -1.19 17.91 10.66
N ALA A 102 -1.76 18.19 9.49
CA ALA A 102 -1.06 18.33 8.21
C ALA A 102 -0.28 19.66 8.05
N ALA A 103 0.03 20.35 9.15
CA ALA A 103 1.25 21.16 9.16
C ALA A 103 2.45 20.19 8.97
N PRO A 104 3.58 20.61 8.39
CA PRO A 104 4.76 19.76 8.36
C PRO A 104 5.06 19.34 9.80
N ARG A 105 4.78 18.09 10.17
CA ARG A 105 5.35 17.49 11.37
C ARG A 105 6.84 17.48 11.08
N GLN A 106 7.52 18.52 11.56
CA GLN A 106 8.96 18.43 11.71
C GLN A 106 9.20 17.22 12.61
N PRO A 107 10.12 16.33 12.25
CA PRO A 107 10.48 15.22 13.12
C PRO A 107 10.73 15.82 14.52
N SER A 108 9.97 15.36 15.51
CA SER A 108 10.19 15.70 16.90
C SER A 108 11.45 14.95 17.36
N GLY A 109 12.59 15.54 17.07
CA GLY A 109 13.92 14.99 17.24
C GLY A 109 14.84 15.64 16.21
N GLU A 110 16.04 16.05 16.61
CA GLU A 110 17.02 16.71 15.76
C GLU A 110 17.40 15.86 14.54
N PHE A 111 16.57 15.86 13.49
CA PHE A 111 16.95 15.37 12.19
C PHE A 111 17.68 16.51 11.50
N THR A 112 19.01 16.51 11.55
CA THR A 112 19.82 17.40 10.73
C THR A 112 19.79 16.84 9.30
N PRO A 113 19.08 17.46 8.35
CA PRO A 113 19.06 16.97 6.98
C PRO A 113 20.48 17.12 6.43
N THR A 114 21.08 16.02 5.98
CA THR A 114 22.34 16.14 5.21
C THR A 114 22.06 16.94 3.93
N PRO A 115 23.02 17.70 3.37
CA PRO A 115 22.84 18.47 2.13
C PRO A 115 22.35 17.66 0.90
N LYS A 116 22.33 16.32 0.99
CA LYS A 116 21.86 15.39 -0.04
C LYS A 116 20.36 15.03 0.07
N SER A 117 19.69 15.35 1.18
CA SER A 117 18.27 14.99 1.42
C SER A 117 17.28 16.13 1.18
N LEU A 118 17.76 17.33 0.85
CA LEU A 118 16.95 18.50 0.53
C LEU A 118 17.41 19.10 -0.81
N VAL A 119 16.55 19.09 -1.81
CA VAL A 119 16.86 19.69 -3.12
C VAL A 119 15.66 20.53 -3.58
N TRP A 120 15.86 21.83 -3.84
CA TRP A 120 14.81 22.75 -4.29
C TRP A 120 13.54 22.79 -3.39
N GLY A 121 13.69 22.50 -2.08
CA GLY A 121 12.55 22.42 -1.15
C GLY A 121 11.87 21.05 -1.07
N PHE A 122 12.36 20.04 -1.80
CA PHE A 122 11.90 18.65 -1.68
C PHE A 122 12.74 17.87 -0.68
N THR A 123 12.08 17.11 0.19
CA THR A 123 12.73 16.27 1.20
C THR A 123 12.57 14.80 0.84
N ALA A 124 13.65 14.01 0.91
CA ALA A 124 13.55 12.57 0.76
C ALA A 124 12.70 11.95 1.88
N ASN A 125 11.91 10.93 1.57
CA ASN A 125 11.24 10.14 2.59
C ASN A 125 12.26 9.42 3.50
N PRO A 126 11.90 9.08 4.76
CA PRO A 126 12.82 8.43 5.70
C PRO A 126 13.53 7.21 5.10
N GLY A 127 14.86 7.19 5.23
CA GLY A 127 15.70 6.12 4.69
C GLY A 127 15.85 6.09 3.15
N LYS A 128 15.36 7.11 2.43
CA LYS A 128 15.46 7.22 0.96
C LYS A 128 16.41 8.34 0.54
N GLN A 129 16.80 8.34 -0.73
CA GLN A 129 17.63 9.37 -1.34
C GLN A 129 16.93 10.02 -2.54
N ILE A 130 17.06 11.33 -2.69
CA ILE A 130 16.56 12.05 -3.87
C ILE A 130 17.33 11.62 -5.11
N ASP A 131 18.66 11.62 -5.03
CA ASP A 131 19.52 11.34 -6.16
C ASP A 131 19.66 9.83 -6.39
N ILE A 132 19.72 9.42 -7.65
CA ILE A 132 20.01 8.05 -8.07
C ILE A 132 20.75 8.04 -9.41
N ASP A 133 21.67 7.09 -9.57
CA ASP A 133 22.28 6.78 -10.87
C ASP A 133 21.50 5.64 -11.54
N VAL A 134 21.14 5.83 -12.80
CA VAL A 134 20.56 4.79 -13.65
C VAL A 134 21.38 4.70 -14.92
N ASP A 135 22.14 3.62 -15.05
CA ASP A 135 22.98 3.32 -16.21
C ASP A 135 23.99 4.44 -16.55
N GLY A 136 24.60 5.05 -15.52
CA GLY A 136 25.60 6.11 -15.66
C GLY A 136 25.00 7.51 -15.87
N VAL A 137 23.68 7.66 -15.73
CA VAL A 137 22.98 8.93 -15.80
C VAL A 137 22.39 9.27 -14.43
N ALA A 138 22.73 10.45 -13.91
CA ALA A 138 22.21 10.94 -12.65
C ALA A 138 20.80 11.55 -12.79
N TYR A 139 19.90 11.12 -11.91
CA TYR A 139 18.54 11.63 -11.80
C TYR A 139 18.24 12.10 -10.38
N GLN A 140 17.34 13.07 -10.26
CA GLN A 140 16.70 13.46 -9.01
C GLN A 140 15.27 12.93 -9.01
N ARG A 141 14.86 12.29 -7.92
CA ARG A 141 13.51 11.82 -7.66
C ARG A 141 12.94 12.68 -6.54
N LEU A 142 12.11 13.64 -6.92
CA LEU A 142 11.58 14.67 -6.04
C LEU A 142 10.17 14.25 -5.61
N PRO A 143 9.99 13.62 -4.43
CA PRO A 143 8.67 13.22 -3.96
C PRO A 143 7.84 14.44 -3.60
N VAL A 144 6.59 14.49 -4.04
CA VAL A 144 5.69 15.62 -3.82
C VAL A 144 4.69 15.23 -2.74
N ARG A 145 4.78 15.90 -1.58
CA ARG A 145 3.86 15.66 -0.46
C ARG A 145 2.53 16.36 -0.70
N THR A 146 1.43 15.69 -0.40
CA THR A 146 0.07 16.21 -0.53
C THR A 146 -0.68 16.13 0.80
N ARG A 147 -1.88 16.71 0.86
CA ARG A 147 -2.88 16.25 1.84
C ARG A 147 -3.29 14.80 1.53
N LEU A 148 -4.03 14.17 2.43
CA LEU A 148 -4.66 12.89 2.14
C LEU A 148 -5.59 13.04 0.91
N ILE A 149 -5.35 12.19 -0.10
CA ILE A 149 -6.25 12.05 -1.24
C ILE A 149 -7.40 11.15 -0.81
N THR A 150 -8.61 11.64 -0.98
CA THR A 150 -9.85 11.01 -0.52
C THR A 150 -10.74 10.65 -1.69
N MET A 151 -11.74 9.80 -1.45
CA MET A 151 -12.79 9.51 -2.44
C MET A 151 -13.65 10.75 -2.80
N LYS A 152 -13.49 11.88 -2.08
CA LYS A 152 -14.07 13.17 -2.46
C LYS A 152 -13.31 13.85 -3.61
N ASP A 153 -12.06 13.46 -3.83
CA ASP A 153 -11.24 13.94 -4.93
C ASP A 153 -11.56 13.13 -6.18
N THR A 154 -12.56 13.52 -6.95
CA THR A 154 -13.11 12.69 -8.04
C THR A 154 -12.30 12.75 -9.35
N ASP A 155 -11.24 13.56 -9.40
CA ASP A 155 -10.32 13.65 -10.54
C ASP A 155 -8.88 13.84 -10.05
N LEU A 156 -7.97 13.05 -10.61
CA LEU A 156 -6.53 13.12 -10.34
C LEU A 156 -5.89 14.35 -10.98
N LEU A 157 -6.37 14.80 -12.15
CA LEU A 157 -5.68 15.80 -12.94
C LEU A 157 -5.51 17.14 -12.21
N PRO A 158 -6.56 17.71 -11.56
CA PRO A 158 -6.40 18.94 -10.77
C PRO A 158 -5.39 18.79 -9.64
N LEU A 159 -5.34 17.63 -8.96
CA LEU A 159 -4.36 17.39 -7.91
C LEU A 159 -2.92 17.41 -8.45
N VAL A 160 -2.69 16.81 -9.62
CA VAL A 160 -1.36 16.83 -10.25
C VAL A 160 -1.01 18.25 -10.73
N GLU A 161 -1.98 18.98 -11.30
CA GLU A 161 -1.78 20.38 -11.66
C GLU A 161 -1.36 21.24 -10.46
N ASP A 162 -2.08 21.12 -9.34
CA ASP A 162 -1.86 21.95 -8.15
C ASP A 162 -0.56 21.58 -7.41
N TYR A 163 -0.33 20.28 -7.18
CA TYR A 163 0.81 19.82 -6.37
C TYR A 163 2.11 19.67 -7.17
N VAL A 164 2.02 19.31 -8.46
CA VAL A 164 3.20 19.00 -9.28
C VAL A 164 3.52 20.14 -10.24
N GLY A 165 2.51 20.72 -10.88
CA GLY A 165 2.62 21.74 -11.92
C GLY A 165 3.61 22.89 -11.60
N PRO A 166 3.53 23.53 -10.42
CA PRO A 166 4.40 24.65 -10.05
C PRO A 166 5.90 24.33 -10.03
N TYR A 167 6.29 23.06 -9.95
CA TYR A 167 7.68 22.64 -9.77
C TYR A 167 8.32 22.03 -11.03
N LEU A 168 7.54 21.88 -12.11
CA LEU A 168 7.97 21.23 -13.35
C LEU A 168 8.98 22.09 -14.13
N LYS A 169 10.01 21.42 -14.64
CA LYS A 169 11.02 21.98 -15.55
C LYS A 169 11.01 21.24 -16.90
N PRO A 170 11.57 21.84 -17.97
CA PRO A 170 11.80 21.14 -19.23
C PRO A 170 12.55 19.83 -19.04
N GLY A 171 12.03 18.75 -19.63
CA GLY A 171 12.64 17.42 -19.57
C GLY A 171 12.25 16.57 -18.35
N ASP A 172 11.48 17.11 -17.41
CA ASP A 172 10.96 16.32 -16.28
C ASP A 172 9.96 15.24 -16.73
N ILE A 173 9.92 14.14 -15.96
CA ILE A 173 8.92 13.07 -16.08
C ILE A 173 8.11 13.02 -14.78
N ILE A 174 6.80 12.94 -14.90
CA ILE A 174 5.88 12.83 -13.76
C ILE A 174 5.60 11.35 -13.48
N PHE A 175 5.73 10.97 -12.22
CA PHE A 175 5.39 9.65 -11.72
C PHE A 175 4.25 9.78 -10.71
N VAL A 176 3.19 9.01 -10.89
CA VAL A 176 2.00 9.04 -10.05
C VAL A 176 1.71 7.64 -9.53
N SER A 177 1.48 7.53 -8.22
CA SER A 177 1.00 6.30 -7.61
C SER A 177 -0.36 5.90 -8.19
N GLU A 178 -0.46 4.63 -8.52
CA GLU A 178 -1.70 3.93 -8.81
C GLU A 178 -2.76 4.06 -7.71
N LYS A 179 -2.37 4.16 -6.43
CA LYS A 179 -3.31 4.33 -5.31
C LYS A 179 -4.04 5.66 -5.43
N ALA A 180 -3.32 6.75 -5.70
CA ALA A 180 -3.94 8.05 -5.90
C ALA A 180 -4.93 8.01 -7.06
N LEU A 181 -4.55 7.41 -8.20
CA LEU A 181 -5.47 7.25 -9.33
C LEU A 181 -6.69 6.39 -8.97
N ALA A 182 -6.49 5.25 -8.30
CA ALA A 182 -7.56 4.36 -7.88
C ALA A 182 -8.54 5.07 -6.93
N ILE A 183 -8.05 5.78 -5.91
CA ILE A 183 -8.87 6.57 -4.99
C ILE A 183 -9.71 7.58 -5.76
N THR A 184 -9.09 8.38 -6.63
CA THR A 184 -9.81 9.43 -7.36
C THR A 184 -10.88 8.91 -8.31
N GLN A 185 -10.73 7.65 -8.74
CA GLN A 185 -11.69 6.96 -9.60
C GLN A 185 -12.76 6.18 -8.84
N GLY A 186 -12.81 6.29 -7.51
CA GLY A 186 -13.76 5.54 -6.71
C GLY A 186 -13.47 4.03 -6.62
N ARG A 187 -12.21 3.61 -6.79
CA ARG A 187 -11.78 2.20 -6.87
C ARG A 187 -11.37 1.63 -5.51
N VAL A 188 -12.00 2.10 -4.44
CA VAL A 188 -11.79 1.65 -3.06
C VAL A 188 -13.06 0.97 -2.58
N VAL A 189 -12.92 -0.19 -1.96
CA VAL A 189 -14.02 -1.04 -1.49
C VAL A 189 -13.81 -1.31 -0.01
N ASP A 190 -14.82 -1.07 0.82
CA ASP A 190 -14.79 -1.47 2.23
C ASP A 190 -14.73 -2.99 2.33
N MET A 191 -13.90 -3.54 3.21
CA MET A 191 -13.74 -4.99 3.29
C MET A 191 -15.02 -5.70 3.75
N SER A 192 -15.91 -5.01 4.48
CA SER A 192 -17.21 -5.51 4.93
C SER A 192 -18.16 -5.78 3.76
N ASP A 193 -18.00 -5.06 2.65
CA ASP A 193 -18.85 -5.18 1.47
C ASP A 193 -18.45 -6.35 0.56
N ILE A 194 -17.25 -6.89 0.76
CA ILE A 194 -16.72 -8.00 -0.03
C ILE A 194 -17.32 -9.31 0.50
N LYS A 195 -17.92 -10.11 -0.40
CA LYS A 195 -18.57 -11.38 -0.03
C LYS A 195 -17.88 -12.56 -0.72
N PRO A 196 -16.82 -13.16 -0.11
CA PRO A 196 -16.09 -14.24 -0.73
C PRO A 196 -16.94 -15.48 -1.02
N THR A 197 -17.07 -15.79 -2.31
CA THR A 197 -17.72 -17.01 -2.79
C THR A 197 -16.94 -18.26 -2.38
N ARG A 198 -17.57 -19.44 -2.50
CA ARG A 198 -16.87 -20.72 -2.30
C ARG A 198 -15.71 -20.89 -3.25
N LEU A 199 -15.84 -20.37 -4.48
CA LEU A 199 -14.76 -20.41 -5.47
C LEU A 199 -13.58 -19.52 -5.06
N ALA A 200 -13.84 -18.28 -4.62
CA ALA A 200 -12.78 -17.41 -4.12
C ALA A 200 -12.00 -18.07 -2.98
N ARG A 201 -12.72 -18.67 -2.03
CA ARG A 201 -12.11 -19.41 -0.92
C ARG A 201 -11.30 -20.62 -1.36
N PHE A 202 -11.76 -21.35 -2.36
CA PHE A 202 -11.02 -22.47 -2.92
C PHE A 202 -9.73 -22.00 -3.60
N LEU A 203 -9.80 -20.97 -4.45
CA LEU A 203 -8.65 -20.46 -5.19
C LEU A 203 -7.62 -19.82 -4.27
N ALA A 204 -8.05 -19.00 -3.31
CA ALA A 204 -7.18 -18.32 -2.35
C ALA A 204 -6.29 -19.30 -1.56
N ARG A 205 -6.87 -20.42 -1.10
CA ARG A 205 -6.12 -21.50 -0.41
C ARG A 205 -4.99 -22.13 -1.25
N ASN A 206 -5.07 -22.02 -2.57
CA ASN A 206 -4.06 -22.53 -3.50
C ASN A 206 -3.01 -21.47 -3.89
N VAL A 207 -3.12 -20.26 -3.32
CA VAL A 207 -2.15 -19.17 -3.45
C VAL A 207 -1.35 -19.10 -2.15
N GLY A 208 -0.06 -19.44 -2.22
CA GLY A 208 0.84 -19.26 -1.08
C GLY A 208 1.09 -17.78 -0.84
N ASN A 209 0.60 -17.25 0.28
CA ASN A 209 0.93 -15.90 0.77
C ASN A 209 2.16 -15.90 1.69
N TYR A 210 2.63 -17.08 2.13
CA TYR A 210 3.78 -17.26 3.00
C TYR A 210 3.70 -16.45 4.31
N TYR A 211 2.47 -16.26 4.82
CA TYR A 211 2.19 -15.56 6.07
C TYR A 211 3.02 -16.12 7.23
N GLY A 212 3.64 -15.23 8.01
CA GLY A 212 4.51 -15.60 9.13
C GLY A 212 5.91 -16.10 8.74
N SER A 213 6.33 -15.93 7.48
CA SER A 213 7.68 -16.27 7.02
C SER A 213 8.44 -15.08 6.44
N ARG A 214 9.76 -15.23 6.24
CA ARG A 214 10.60 -14.21 5.57
C ARG A 214 10.21 -13.96 4.11
N ASP A 215 9.48 -14.88 3.50
CA ASP A 215 9.01 -14.79 2.12
C ASP A 215 7.59 -14.22 2.02
N PHE A 216 7.05 -13.63 3.10
CA PHE A 216 5.77 -12.92 3.05
C PHE A 216 5.85 -11.79 2.02
N HIS A 217 4.84 -11.71 1.15
CA HIS A 217 4.82 -10.78 0.02
C HIS A 217 3.58 -9.89 0.02
N GLY A 218 2.95 -9.74 1.19
CA GLY A 218 1.64 -9.13 1.35
C GLY A 218 0.52 -10.17 1.23
N PHE A 219 -0.66 -9.78 1.71
CA PHE A 219 -1.85 -10.62 1.67
C PHE A 219 -2.32 -10.89 0.25
N GLY A 220 -2.18 -9.90 -0.65
CA GLY A 220 -2.39 -10.02 -2.09
C GLY A 220 -3.63 -10.84 -2.44
N HIS A 221 -3.59 -11.66 -3.49
CA HIS A 221 -4.69 -12.59 -3.82
C HIS A 221 -4.72 -13.86 -2.96
N GLY A 222 -3.92 -13.93 -1.89
CA GLY A 222 -3.93 -15.06 -0.96
C GLY A 222 -5.09 -15.02 0.04
N THR A 223 -5.72 -13.86 0.22
CA THR A 223 -6.93 -13.72 1.03
C THR A 223 -8.18 -14.01 0.20
N ASN A 224 -9.23 -14.46 0.89
CA ASN A 224 -10.53 -14.71 0.28
C ASN A 224 -11.14 -13.41 -0.27
N LEU A 225 -10.89 -12.29 0.42
CA LEU A 225 -11.37 -10.95 0.05
C LEU A 225 -10.75 -10.48 -1.27
N ALA A 226 -9.41 -10.48 -1.36
CA ALA A 226 -8.74 -10.08 -2.59
C ALA A 226 -9.01 -11.03 -3.76
N MET A 227 -9.09 -12.35 -3.50
CA MET A 227 -9.42 -13.31 -4.56
C MET A 227 -10.84 -13.10 -5.10
N GLN A 228 -11.79 -12.71 -4.25
CA GLN A 228 -13.15 -12.37 -4.70
C GLN A 228 -13.14 -11.14 -5.61
N LEU A 229 -12.46 -10.07 -5.20
CA LEU A 229 -12.29 -8.87 -6.03
C LEU A 229 -11.54 -9.18 -7.34
N PHE A 230 -10.54 -10.06 -7.28
CA PHE A 230 -9.79 -10.51 -8.46
C PHE A 230 -10.69 -11.25 -9.46
N LEU A 231 -11.58 -12.13 -8.97
CA LEU A 231 -12.60 -12.81 -9.77
C LEU A 231 -13.56 -11.85 -10.46
N GLU A 232 -14.06 -10.86 -9.73
CA GLU A 232 -14.98 -9.85 -10.25
C GLU A 232 -14.31 -8.94 -11.29
N GLU A 233 -13.07 -8.52 -11.04
CA GLU A 233 -12.32 -7.61 -11.92
C GLU A 233 -11.86 -8.28 -13.22
N THR A 234 -11.39 -9.52 -13.13
CA THR A 234 -10.75 -10.22 -14.26
C THR A 234 -11.72 -11.11 -15.03
N GLY A 235 -12.81 -11.54 -14.38
CA GLY A 235 -13.77 -12.50 -14.88
C GLY A 235 -13.44 -13.93 -14.46
N TYR A 236 -14.49 -14.63 -14.01
CA TYR A 236 -14.42 -15.98 -13.45
C TYR A 236 -13.77 -17.00 -14.42
N LEU A 237 -14.23 -17.02 -15.68
CA LEU A 237 -13.73 -17.99 -16.67
C LEU A 237 -12.24 -17.80 -16.97
N ARG A 238 -11.79 -16.54 -17.07
CA ARG A 238 -10.39 -16.22 -17.35
C ARG A 238 -9.47 -16.68 -16.21
N ILE A 239 -9.91 -16.51 -14.97
CA ILE A 239 -9.14 -16.95 -13.80
C ILE A 239 -9.11 -18.46 -13.68
N LEU A 240 -10.23 -19.15 -13.91
CA LEU A 240 -10.27 -20.61 -13.93
C LEU A 240 -9.33 -21.17 -14.99
N PHE A 241 -9.34 -20.58 -16.19
CA PHE A 241 -8.40 -20.93 -17.26
C PHE A 241 -6.94 -20.68 -16.84
N ALA A 242 -6.63 -19.51 -16.29
CA ALA A 242 -5.29 -19.17 -15.82
C ALA A 242 -4.80 -20.12 -14.71
N ALA A 243 -5.70 -20.51 -13.79
CA ALA A 243 -5.43 -21.46 -12.73
C ALA A 243 -5.15 -22.86 -13.29
N ALA A 244 -5.96 -23.34 -14.24
CA ALA A 244 -5.77 -24.63 -14.89
C ALA A 244 -4.44 -24.69 -15.64
N VAL A 245 -4.12 -23.66 -16.45
CA VAL A 245 -2.81 -23.57 -17.13
C VAL A 245 -1.68 -23.61 -16.12
N SER A 246 -1.77 -22.83 -15.05
CA SER A 246 -0.72 -22.79 -14.03
C SER A 246 -0.55 -24.09 -13.27
N ALA A 247 -1.63 -24.84 -13.03
CA ALA A 247 -1.58 -26.15 -12.39
C ALA A 247 -0.83 -27.17 -13.27
N ILE A 248 -1.00 -27.11 -14.60
CA ILE A 248 -0.31 -27.97 -15.57
C ILE A 248 1.16 -27.57 -15.72
N THR A 249 1.46 -26.26 -15.76
CA THR A 249 2.81 -25.78 -16.09
C THR A 249 3.76 -25.74 -14.89
N ARG A 250 3.25 -25.59 -13.66
CA ARG A 250 4.08 -25.54 -12.44
C ARG A 250 4.96 -26.79 -12.26
N PRO A 251 4.45 -28.04 -12.39
CA PRO A 251 5.27 -29.24 -12.34
C PRO A 251 6.37 -29.30 -13.40
N LEU A 252 6.17 -28.61 -14.54
CA LEU A 252 7.14 -28.52 -15.64
C LEU A 252 8.19 -27.41 -15.40
N GLY A 253 8.20 -26.78 -14.23
CA GLY A 253 9.11 -25.68 -13.89
C GLY A 253 8.72 -24.31 -14.44
N ILE A 254 7.64 -24.21 -15.23
CA ILE A 254 7.17 -22.95 -15.82
C ILE A 254 6.23 -22.24 -14.84
N ARG A 255 6.74 -21.19 -14.20
CA ARG A 255 6.03 -20.39 -13.20
C ARG A 255 5.55 -19.06 -13.77
N GLY A 256 4.52 -18.48 -13.14
CA GLY A 256 4.07 -17.11 -13.44
C GLY A 256 3.02 -16.97 -14.55
N LEU A 257 2.68 -18.03 -15.28
CA LEU A 257 1.69 -17.98 -16.36
C LEU A 257 0.30 -17.52 -15.91
N PHE A 258 -0.10 -17.83 -14.66
CA PHE A 258 -1.33 -17.33 -14.06
C PHE A 258 -1.51 -15.83 -14.30
N TYR A 259 -0.48 -15.08 -13.94
CA TYR A 259 -0.48 -13.64 -13.97
C TYR A 259 -0.30 -13.06 -15.38
N VAL A 260 0.39 -13.79 -16.26
CA VAL A 260 0.47 -13.43 -17.67
C VAL A 260 -0.92 -13.48 -18.30
N ILE A 261 -1.69 -14.54 -18.00
CA ILE A 261 -3.04 -14.73 -18.51
C ILE A 261 -4.02 -13.74 -17.89
N CYS A 262 -3.99 -13.52 -16.57
CA CYS A 262 -4.89 -12.58 -15.88
C CYS A 262 -4.62 -11.11 -16.26
N GLY A 263 -3.38 -10.78 -16.63
CA GLY A 263 -2.97 -9.44 -17.04
C GLY A 263 -2.48 -8.57 -15.87
N LYS A 264 -1.74 -7.51 -16.20
CA LYS A 264 -1.08 -6.63 -15.21
C LYS A 264 -2.05 -5.90 -14.30
N ARG A 265 -3.20 -5.45 -14.83
CA ARG A 265 -4.23 -4.73 -14.07
C ARG A 265 -4.69 -5.54 -12.86
N ALA A 266 -4.94 -6.83 -13.05
CA ALA A 266 -5.44 -7.70 -11.99
C ALA A 266 -4.44 -7.83 -10.82
N LYS A 267 -3.12 -7.70 -11.08
CA LYS A 267 -2.08 -7.75 -10.04
C LYS A 267 -2.12 -6.60 -9.04
N SER A 268 -2.69 -5.46 -9.42
CA SER A 268 -2.68 -4.25 -8.60
C SER A 268 -3.89 -4.14 -7.67
N ILE A 269 -4.62 -5.25 -7.48
CA ILE A 269 -5.62 -5.35 -6.41
C ILE A 269 -4.89 -5.60 -5.09
N ASP A 270 -5.12 -4.72 -4.12
CA ASP A 270 -4.53 -4.79 -2.78
C ASP A 270 -5.63 -4.99 -1.73
N CYS A 271 -5.38 -5.89 -0.77
CA CYS A 271 -6.22 -6.08 0.41
C CYS A 271 -5.32 -6.50 1.59
N PRO A 272 -5.14 -5.67 2.62
CA PRO A 272 -5.66 -4.31 2.74
C PRO A 272 -4.99 -3.36 1.73
N MET A 273 -5.62 -2.21 1.48
CA MET A 273 -5.13 -1.16 0.58
C MET A 273 -3.94 -0.41 1.15
N SER A 274 -3.93 -0.19 2.47
CA SER A 274 -2.87 0.49 3.19
C SER A 274 -2.79 -0.09 4.60
N PHE A 275 -1.57 -0.27 5.10
CA PHE A 275 -1.37 -0.70 6.48
C PHE A 275 -1.32 0.44 7.49
N LEU A 276 -1.19 1.70 7.02
CA LEU A 276 -0.79 2.83 7.88
C LEU A 276 -1.60 4.10 7.68
N ILE A 277 -2.37 4.20 6.58
CA ILE A 277 -3.34 5.26 6.40
C ILE A 277 -4.67 4.76 6.96
N LEU A 278 -4.99 5.21 8.17
CA LEU A 278 -6.07 4.67 8.99
C LEU A 278 -7.45 4.78 8.30
N GLU A 279 -7.69 5.84 7.53
CA GLU A 279 -8.89 6.03 6.70
C GLU A 279 -9.11 4.91 5.68
N TYR A 280 -8.05 4.19 5.30
CA TYR A 280 -8.05 3.10 4.33
C TYR A 280 -7.58 1.75 4.92
N ALA A 281 -7.47 1.66 6.25
CA ALA A 281 -7.07 0.45 6.96
C ALA A 281 -8.03 -0.71 6.66
N HIS A 282 -9.34 -0.47 6.77
CA HIS A 282 -10.37 -1.46 6.44
C HIS A 282 -10.89 -1.28 5.01
N SER A 283 -9.97 -1.20 4.06
CA SER A 283 -10.33 -1.03 2.65
C SER A 283 -9.47 -1.92 1.77
N ALA A 284 -10.06 -2.38 0.67
CA ALA A 284 -9.37 -2.97 -0.45
C ALA A 284 -9.32 -1.98 -1.61
N LYS A 285 -8.24 -2.05 -2.39
CA LYS A 285 -8.05 -1.25 -3.59
C LYS A 285 -8.23 -2.12 -4.81
N LEU A 286 -9.06 -1.69 -5.74
CA LEU A 286 -9.09 -2.25 -7.07
C LEU A 286 -8.13 -1.50 -8.00
N ALA A 287 -7.71 -2.16 -9.08
CA ALA A 287 -6.83 -1.52 -10.04
C ALA A 287 -7.51 -0.31 -10.73
N PRO A 288 -6.74 0.74 -11.04
CA PRO A 288 -7.27 1.91 -11.74
C PRO A 288 -7.75 1.55 -13.15
N ASN A 289 -8.84 2.19 -13.57
CA ASN A 289 -9.31 2.18 -14.97
C ASN A 289 -8.43 3.07 -15.85
N ASP A 290 -8.11 2.61 -17.06
CA ASP A 290 -7.40 3.37 -18.10
C ASP A 290 -6.19 4.20 -17.61
N PRO A 291 -5.20 3.57 -16.93
CA PRO A 291 -4.02 4.28 -16.44
C PRO A 291 -3.19 4.90 -17.57
N ASP A 292 -3.19 4.31 -18.77
CA ASP A 292 -2.55 4.90 -19.94
C ASP A 292 -3.24 6.20 -20.37
N GLY A 293 -4.58 6.23 -20.39
CA GLY A 293 -5.34 7.45 -20.70
C GLY A 293 -5.19 8.52 -19.64
N ALA A 294 -5.16 8.15 -18.35
CA ALA A 294 -4.84 9.09 -17.27
C ALA A 294 -3.47 9.74 -17.48
N ALA A 295 -2.43 8.94 -17.78
CA ALA A 295 -1.10 9.45 -18.07
C ALA A 295 -1.06 10.37 -19.31
N ARG A 296 -1.80 10.02 -20.38
CA ARG A 296 -1.91 10.88 -21.58
C ARG A 296 -2.57 12.22 -21.28
N ARG A 297 -3.67 12.23 -20.51
CA ARG A 297 -4.36 13.48 -20.12
C ARG A 297 -3.46 14.40 -19.31
N ILE A 298 -2.69 13.85 -18.36
CA ILE A 298 -1.71 14.63 -17.58
C ILE A 298 -0.64 15.21 -18.50
N LYS A 299 -0.13 14.42 -19.45
CA LYS A 299 0.84 14.91 -20.45
C LYS A 299 0.27 16.03 -21.33
N GLU A 300 -0.94 15.86 -21.86
CA GLU A 300 -1.62 16.85 -22.69
C GLU A 300 -1.77 18.18 -21.95
N ARG A 301 -2.05 18.11 -20.65
CA ARG A 301 -2.29 19.28 -19.80
C ARG A 301 -1.02 19.98 -19.32
N LEU A 302 0.00 19.21 -18.90
CA LEU A 302 1.22 19.73 -18.26
C LEU A 302 2.46 19.69 -19.17
N GLY A 303 2.36 19.11 -20.37
CA GLY A 303 3.45 19.04 -21.34
C GLY A 303 4.62 18.12 -20.92
N ARG A 304 4.39 17.18 -19.99
CA ARG A 304 5.41 16.26 -19.45
C ARG A 304 4.98 14.81 -19.59
N GLU A 305 5.94 13.95 -19.95
CA GLU A 305 5.68 12.52 -19.95
C GLU A 305 5.30 12.07 -18.53
N THR A 306 4.34 11.16 -18.45
CA THR A 306 3.74 10.72 -17.20
C THR A 306 3.68 9.20 -17.14
N VAL A 307 3.94 8.64 -15.97
CA VAL A 307 3.84 7.22 -15.65
C VAL A 307 2.93 7.02 -14.45
N ILE A 308 1.90 6.21 -14.61
CA ILE A 308 1.14 5.64 -13.47
C ILE A 308 1.88 4.37 -13.03
N LEU A 309 2.39 4.37 -11.82
CA LEU A 309 3.25 3.32 -11.29
C LEU A 309 2.59 2.62 -10.10
N ASP A 310 2.85 1.33 -10.00
CA ASP A 310 2.63 0.55 -8.79
C ASP A 310 4.00 0.21 -8.20
N ALA A 311 4.26 0.66 -6.98
CA ALA A 311 5.53 0.46 -6.27
C ALA A 311 5.29 -0.16 -4.92
N ASN A 312 6.18 -1.07 -4.56
CA ASN A 312 6.29 -1.68 -3.24
C ASN A 312 7.75 -1.88 -2.86
N TYR A 313 8.00 -2.52 -1.72
CA TYR A 313 9.34 -2.80 -1.18
C TYR A 313 10.21 -3.66 -2.11
N ARG A 314 9.63 -4.37 -3.09
CA ARG A 314 10.35 -5.24 -4.03
C ARG A 314 10.67 -4.57 -5.36
N GLY A 315 10.14 -3.36 -5.59
CA GLY A 315 10.36 -2.57 -6.79
C GLY A 315 9.08 -1.94 -7.32
N ALA A 316 9.16 -1.41 -8.55
CA ALA A 316 8.07 -0.71 -9.20
C ALA A 316 7.89 -1.14 -10.65
N PHE A 317 6.66 -1.07 -11.13
CA PHE A 317 6.31 -1.30 -12.54
C PHE A 317 5.23 -0.32 -13.00
N SER A 318 5.13 -0.07 -14.30
CA SER A 318 4.05 0.78 -14.80
C SER A 318 2.74 0.00 -14.96
N LEU A 319 1.65 0.67 -14.58
CA LEU A 319 0.31 0.31 -14.99
C LEU A 319 -0.13 1.05 -16.25
N GLY A 320 0.34 2.28 -16.44
CA GLY A 320 0.10 3.05 -17.65
C GLY A 320 1.14 4.14 -17.87
N LYS A 321 1.31 4.52 -19.13
CA LYS A 321 2.32 5.49 -19.57
C LYS A 321 1.78 6.38 -20.68
N SER A 322 2.15 7.66 -20.65
CA SER A 322 1.87 8.59 -21.74
C SER A 322 2.64 8.25 -23.02
N THR A 323 3.76 7.54 -22.89
CA THR A 323 4.60 7.09 -24.00
C THR A 323 5.20 5.72 -23.73
N ARG A 324 5.41 4.93 -24.80
CA ARG A 324 6.12 3.65 -24.73
C ARG A 324 7.64 3.78 -24.68
N ALA A 325 8.18 4.98 -24.93
CA ALA A 325 9.61 5.24 -24.88
C ALA A 325 10.21 5.05 -23.48
N ILE A 326 9.40 5.20 -22.42
CA ILE A 326 9.82 4.91 -21.04
C ILE A 326 9.71 3.39 -20.82
N SER A 327 10.87 2.74 -20.71
CA SER A 327 10.96 1.29 -20.55
C SER A 327 10.66 0.84 -19.12
N GLU A 328 10.13 -0.38 -18.95
CA GLU A 328 9.95 -0.97 -17.61
C GLU A 328 11.27 -1.13 -16.87
N SER A 329 12.35 -1.46 -17.59
CA SER A 329 13.69 -1.58 -16.99
C SER A 329 14.14 -0.26 -16.39
N PHE A 330 13.89 0.86 -17.08
CA PHE A 330 14.23 2.19 -16.55
C PHE A 330 13.43 2.48 -15.28
N ILE A 331 12.11 2.26 -15.29
CA ILE A 331 11.24 2.47 -14.13
C ILE A 331 11.68 1.61 -12.94
N GLY A 332 11.94 0.32 -13.17
CA GLY A 332 12.36 -0.62 -12.13
C GLY A 332 13.69 -0.24 -11.49
N LYS A 333 14.67 0.27 -12.27
CA LYS A 333 15.95 0.78 -11.73
C LYS A 333 15.76 2.08 -10.96
N LEU A 334 14.97 3.00 -11.51
CA LEU A 334 14.74 4.33 -10.96
C LEU A 334 13.97 4.30 -9.64
N PHE A 335 13.03 3.36 -9.47
CA PHE A 335 12.18 3.23 -8.28
C PHE A 335 12.49 1.96 -7.46
N ARG A 336 13.69 1.36 -7.62
CA ARG A 336 14.07 0.09 -6.95
C ARG A 336 13.94 0.10 -5.43
N ASP A 337 14.25 1.22 -4.81
CA ASP A 337 14.17 1.49 -3.37
C ASP A 337 12.87 2.22 -2.98
N ASN A 338 11.98 2.47 -3.95
CA ASN A 338 10.73 3.21 -3.84
C ASN A 338 10.85 4.54 -3.04
N PRO A 339 11.16 5.67 -3.70
CA PRO A 339 11.31 6.97 -3.05
C PRO A 339 9.98 7.55 -2.57
N LEU A 340 8.82 7.04 -3.02
CA LEU A 340 7.49 7.52 -2.63
C LEU A 340 7.07 7.06 -1.23
N GLY A 341 7.82 6.16 -0.60
CA GLY A 341 7.38 5.55 0.66
C GLY A 341 6.28 4.49 0.47
N GLN A 342 5.92 3.82 1.54
CA GLN A 342 4.91 2.74 1.55
C GLN A 342 3.84 2.91 2.64
N SER A 343 3.96 4.00 3.39
CA SER A 343 3.28 4.21 4.66
C SER A 343 2.42 5.47 4.55
N ASP A 344 2.52 6.36 5.52
CA ASP A 344 1.78 7.60 5.65
C ASP A 344 2.63 8.84 5.26
N GLU A 345 3.67 8.66 4.43
CA GLU A 345 4.50 9.77 3.96
C GLU A 345 3.71 10.79 3.13
N MET A 346 2.54 10.39 2.60
CA MET A 346 1.63 11.20 1.79
C MET A 346 2.33 11.82 0.57
N THR A 347 3.21 11.05 -0.10
CA THR A 347 3.89 11.46 -1.33
C THR A 347 3.43 10.64 -2.53
N PRO A 348 2.18 10.82 -3.03
CA PRO A 348 1.65 10.04 -4.13
C PRO A 348 2.26 10.39 -5.49
N PHE A 349 2.96 11.52 -5.62
CA PHE A 349 3.58 11.97 -6.87
C PHE A 349 5.10 12.11 -6.71
N CYS A 350 5.82 11.97 -7.82
CA CYS A 350 7.24 12.27 -7.89
C CYS A 350 7.59 12.91 -9.24
N ILE A 351 8.41 13.96 -9.18
CA ILE A 351 9.04 14.55 -10.35
C ILE A 351 10.41 13.90 -10.50
N VAL A 352 10.67 13.31 -11.67
CA VAL A 352 11.97 12.77 -12.02
C VAL A 352 12.66 13.72 -12.97
N ARG A 353 13.81 14.22 -12.55
CA ARG A 353 14.60 15.22 -13.27
C ARG A 353 15.98 14.68 -13.57
N LYS A 354 16.39 14.69 -14.84
CA LYS A 354 17.78 14.40 -15.22
C LYS A 354 18.68 15.55 -14.74
N LYS A 355 19.82 15.22 -14.12
CA LYS A 355 20.83 16.22 -13.71
C LYS A 355 21.67 16.70 -14.88
#